data_AF-A0AAX4HUJ5-F1
#
_entry.id   AF-A0AAX4HUJ5-F1
#
_cell.length_a   1.000
_cell.length_b   1.000
_cell.length_c   1.000
_cell.angle_alpha   90.00
_cell.angle_beta   90.00
_cell.angle_gamma   90.00
#
_symmetry.space_group_name_H-M   'P 1'
#
loop_
_entity.id
_entity.type
_entity.pdbx_description
1 polymer ?
#
loop_
_entity_poly.entity_id
_entity_poly.type
_entity_poly.pdbx_seq_one_letter_code
_entity_poly.pdbx_strand_id
1 'polypeptide(L)'
;MVHYITSNKPYNSSSRNVVLTLAVVVILVQSIAIWRFENMEIFPRQVRERSIHLVFAILMLIALVFKKELWDRRKCVWAYLSLFLPYAYFNWTLQQDYLASGEEWIPLVSGKIQILLLAFLVPGPYWVNLFLMFLVCAQNIFIWYYLDLPHSPNVVLSSEPQVSFIYVSIAIALITFRYRDQKLIEKLTREKAVYEVHEKLAQIFLSMRDRTNSPLQSQKLAVAILKRECPDKTHLVRPLENSIETIERINKVLGKLETQFPVFSKELMTEEETLAYLEKIEKAQRNFNGSTHE
;
A
#
# COMPACT_ATOMS: atom_id res chain seq x y z
N MET A 1 -2.50 -23.57 6.18
CA MET A 1 -2.34 -22.68 5.02
C MET A 1 -3.04 -21.32 5.22
N VAL A 2 -4.29 -21.30 5.73
CA VAL A 2 -5.05 -20.08 6.05
C VAL A 2 -4.37 -19.17 7.09
N HIS A 3 -3.64 -19.75 8.05
CA HIS A 3 -2.93 -18.97 9.08
C HIS A 3 -1.64 -18.27 8.58
N TYR A 4 -1.12 -18.61 7.40
CA TYR A 4 0.10 -18.02 6.85
C TYR A 4 -0.18 -16.77 6.01
N ILE A 5 -1.44 -16.52 5.67
CA ILE A 5 -1.86 -15.39 4.82
C ILE A 5 -2.20 -14.14 5.65
N THR A 6 -2.45 -14.28 6.97
CA THR A 6 -2.96 -13.19 7.80
C THR A 6 -1.91 -12.45 8.64
N SER A 7 -0.70 -13.00 8.84
CA SER A 7 0.29 -12.37 9.76
C SER A 7 1.33 -11.47 9.08
N ASN A 8 1.54 -11.58 7.77
CA ASN A 8 2.40 -10.67 7.03
C ASN A 8 1.52 -9.61 6.35
N LYS A 9 1.05 -8.62 7.14
CA LYS A 9 0.58 -7.37 6.52
C LYS A 9 1.74 -6.88 5.64
N PRO A 10 1.57 -6.82 4.31
CA PRO A 10 2.65 -6.51 3.41
C PRO A 10 3.27 -5.21 3.90
N TYR A 11 4.58 -5.29 4.12
CA TYR A 11 5.44 -4.17 4.43
C TYR A 11 5.01 -2.97 3.60
N ASN A 12 4.45 -1.93 4.23
CA ASN A 12 3.90 -0.79 3.51
C ASN A 12 5.05 0.10 3.02
N SER A 13 5.73 -0.37 1.97
CA SER A 13 6.85 0.28 1.29
C SER A 13 6.50 1.73 0.91
N SER A 14 5.22 2.01 0.64
CA SER A 14 4.73 3.35 0.34
C SER A 14 4.95 4.33 1.50
N SER A 15 4.62 3.96 2.74
CA SER A 15 4.80 4.84 3.91
C SER A 15 6.28 5.17 4.13
N ARG A 16 7.16 4.16 4.09
CA ARG A 16 8.61 4.37 4.25
C ARG A 16 9.16 5.26 3.13
N ASN A 17 8.78 5.00 1.88
CA ASN A 17 9.28 5.76 0.73
C ASN A 17 8.90 7.24 0.84
N VAL A 18 7.70 7.57 1.35
CA VAL A 18 7.33 8.96 1.62
C VAL A 18 8.23 9.60 2.67
N VAL A 19 8.53 8.92 3.77
CA VAL A 19 9.45 9.46 4.81
C VAL A 19 10.87 9.60 4.26
N LEU A 20 11.34 8.66 3.43
CA LEU A 20 12.63 8.76 2.73
C LEU A 20 12.68 10.01 1.84
N THR A 21 11.65 10.24 1.02
CA THR A 21 11.56 11.43 0.18
C THR A 21 11.55 12.70 1.03
N LEU A 22 10.78 12.73 2.13
CA LEU A 22 10.79 13.88 3.03
C LEU A 22 12.17 14.12 3.63
N ALA A 23 12.86 13.08 4.11
CA ALA A 23 14.18 13.21 4.70
C ALA A 23 15.19 13.80 3.70
N VAL A 24 15.17 13.37 2.44
CA VAL A 24 16.01 13.95 1.37
C VAL A 24 15.66 15.42 1.14
N VAL A 25 14.38 15.76 1.04
CA VAL A 25 13.94 17.16 0.86
C VAL A 25 14.38 18.03 2.03
N VAL A 26 14.20 17.56 3.27
CA VAL A 26 14.64 18.27 4.48
C VAL A 26 16.15 18.49 4.45
N ILE A 27 16.93 17.48 4.10
CA ILE A 27 18.40 17.60 3.97
C ILE A 27 18.75 18.70 2.97
N LEU A 28 18.17 18.67 1.76
CA LEU A 28 18.44 19.68 0.72
C LEU A 28 18.05 21.09 1.18
N VAL A 29 16.85 21.25 1.73
CA VAL A 29 16.34 22.56 2.19
C VAL A 29 17.18 23.10 3.34
N GLN A 30 17.60 22.26 4.29
CA GLN A 30 18.44 22.70 5.40
C GLN A 30 19.85 23.04 4.96
N SER A 31 20.46 22.28 4.04
CA SER A 31 21.77 22.61 3.49
C SER A 31 21.77 23.96 2.76
N ILE A 32 20.76 24.21 1.92
CA ILE A 32 20.61 25.51 1.23
C ILE A 32 20.40 26.64 2.24
N ALA A 33 19.57 26.41 3.26
CA ALA A 33 19.30 27.41 4.29
C ALA A 33 20.56 27.74 5.11
N ILE A 34 21.32 26.73 5.55
CA ILE A 34 22.58 26.91 6.28
C ILE A 34 23.56 27.73 5.45
N TRP A 35 23.79 27.34 4.20
CA TRP A 35 24.67 28.08 3.29
C TRP A 35 24.24 29.54 3.12
N ARG A 36 22.93 29.79 3.00
CA ARG A 36 22.39 31.16 2.90
C ARG A 36 22.60 31.96 4.19
N PHE A 37 22.36 31.37 5.35
CA PHE A 37 22.45 32.06 6.64
C PHE A 37 23.88 32.19 7.16
N GLU A 38 24.80 31.32 6.78
CA GLU A 38 26.22 31.46 7.13
C GLU A 38 26.83 32.72 6.51
N ASN A 39 26.35 33.13 5.33
CA ASN A 39 26.72 34.38 4.69
C ASN A 39 26.05 35.62 5.33
N MET A 40 25.08 35.42 6.24
CA MET A 40 24.39 36.48 6.95
C MET A 40 24.84 36.46 8.41
N GLU A 41 25.79 37.34 8.79
CA GLU A 41 26.35 37.41 10.16
C GLU A 41 25.28 37.57 11.27
N ILE A 42 24.05 37.91 10.89
CA ILE A 42 22.93 38.28 11.74
C ILE A 42 22.25 37.05 12.40
N PHE A 43 22.41 35.83 11.87
CA PHE A 43 21.60 34.67 12.32
C PHE A 43 22.39 33.43 12.80
N PRO A 44 23.36 33.56 13.74
CA PRO A 44 24.16 32.41 14.21
C PRO A 44 23.32 31.34 14.91
N ARG A 45 22.22 31.73 15.57
CA ARG A 45 21.27 30.81 16.20
C ARG A 45 20.59 29.89 15.17
N GLN A 46 20.16 30.44 14.03
CA GLN A 46 19.47 29.70 12.98
C GLN A 46 20.38 28.64 12.34
N VAL A 47 21.64 29.00 12.08
CA VAL A 47 22.65 28.07 11.54
C VAL A 47 22.83 26.86 12.47
N ARG A 48 22.96 27.10 13.78
CA ARG A 48 23.10 26.05 14.78
C ARG A 48 21.88 25.13 14.85
N GLU A 49 20.68 25.71 14.98
CA GLU A 49 19.43 24.96 15.10
C GLU A 49 19.17 24.10 13.84
N ARG A 50 19.41 24.66 12.65
CA ARG A 50 19.26 23.94 11.38
C ARG A 50 20.30 22.86 11.18
N SER A 51 21.55 23.09 11.61
CA SER A 51 22.61 22.08 11.56
C SER A 51 22.28 20.84 12.40
N ILE A 52 21.74 21.04 13.62
CA ILE A 52 21.29 19.94 14.47
C ILE A 52 20.20 19.12 13.76
N HIS A 53 19.23 19.80 13.16
CA HIS A 53 18.15 19.12 12.45
C HIS A 53 18.61 18.43 11.16
N LEU A 54 19.57 19.00 10.45
CA LEU A 54 20.20 18.38 9.28
C LEU A 54 20.88 17.07 9.67
N VAL A 55 21.68 17.07 10.73
CA VAL A 55 22.33 15.84 11.25
C VAL A 55 21.27 14.80 11.64
N PHE A 56 20.22 15.22 12.35
CA PHE A 56 19.10 14.33 12.69
C PHE A 56 18.42 13.73 11.45
N ALA A 57 18.15 14.54 10.42
CA ALA A 57 17.54 14.08 9.18
C ALA A 57 18.43 13.08 8.42
N ILE A 58 19.75 13.30 8.41
CA ILE A 58 20.73 12.35 7.83
C ILE A 58 20.72 11.02 8.59
N LEU A 59 20.76 11.05 9.92
CA LEU A 59 20.72 9.84 10.74
C LEU A 59 19.40 9.08 10.55
N MET A 60 18.27 9.80 10.46
CA MET A 60 16.97 9.22 10.16
C MET A 60 16.94 8.58 8.77
N LEU A 61 17.50 9.24 7.76
CA LEU A 61 17.62 8.70 6.39
C LEU A 61 18.43 7.39 6.39
N ILE A 62 19.60 7.38 7.05
CA ILE A 62 20.44 6.18 7.20
C ILE A 62 19.62 5.06 7.88
N ALA A 63 18.93 5.36 8.97
CA ALA A 63 18.10 4.37 9.66
C ALA A 63 16.96 3.81 8.80
N LEU A 64 16.31 4.65 7.97
CA LEU A 64 15.26 4.24 7.04
C LEU A 64 15.79 3.35 5.90
N VAL A 65 17.00 3.61 5.41
CA VAL A 65 17.62 2.84 4.32
C VAL A 65 18.12 1.48 4.81
N PHE A 66 18.84 1.44 5.95
CA PHE A 66 19.52 0.24 6.40
C PHE A 66 18.69 -0.66 7.31
N LYS A 67 17.74 -0.12 8.09
CA LYS A 67 16.95 -0.92 9.05
C LYS A 67 15.52 -1.14 8.57
N LYS A 68 15.36 -1.57 7.32
CA LYS A 68 14.06 -1.69 6.63
C LYS A 68 13.01 -2.39 7.48
N GLU A 69 13.34 -3.52 8.08
CA GLU A 69 12.40 -4.38 8.84
C GLU A 69 11.81 -3.72 10.10
N LEU A 70 12.48 -2.70 10.67
CA LEU A 70 12.02 -2.07 11.92
C LEU A 70 10.88 -1.07 11.71
N TRP A 71 10.60 -0.68 10.48
CA TRP A 71 9.69 0.42 10.14
C TRP A 71 8.27 -0.07 9.87
N ASP A 72 7.43 0.00 10.91
CA ASP A 72 5.99 -0.09 10.75
C ASP A 72 5.39 1.28 10.36
N ARG A 73 4.09 1.27 10.01
CA ARG A 73 3.35 2.47 9.63
C ARG A 73 3.33 3.53 10.73
N ARG A 74 3.21 3.15 12.00
CA ARG A 74 3.14 4.10 13.14
C ARG A 74 4.48 4.80 13.32
N LYS A 75 5.58 4.05 13.29
CA LYS A 75 6.94 4.59 13.35
C LYS A 75 7.25 5.50 12.17
N CYS A 76 6.75 5.20 10.97
CA CYS A 76 6.86 6.10 9.82
C CYS A 76 6.12 7.43 10.04
N VAL A 77 4.93 7.41 10.65
CA VAL A 77 4.21 8.65 11.01
C VAL A 77 4.99 9.45 12.05
N TRP A 78 5.56 8.80 13.07
CA TRP A 78 6.39 9.49 14.06
C TRP A 78 7.67 10.08 13.46
N ALA A 79 8.36 9.33 12.59
CA ALA A 79 9.54 9.83 11.88
C ALA A 79 9.20 11.01 10.97
N TYR A 80 8.04 10.96 10.30
CA TYR A 80 7.53 12.08 9.52
C TYR A 80 7.27 13.33 10.38
N LEU A 81 6.57 13.17 11.51
CA LEU A 81 6.30 14.27 12.43
C LEU A 81 7.58 14.86 13.02
N SER A 82 8.56 14.02 13.37
CA SER A 82 9.84 14.48 13.94
C SER A 82 10.72 15.18 12.91
N LEU A 83 10.55 14.93 11.62
CA LEU A 83 11.21 15.69 10.54
C LEU A 83 10.45 17.00 10.23
N PHE A 84 9.12 16.98 10.26
CA PHE A 84 8.31 18.12 9.85
C PHE A 84 8.17 19.19 10.94
N LEU A 85 7.91 18.80 12.19
CA LEU A 85 7.65 19.76 13.27
C LEU A 85 8.82 20.70 13.56
N PRO A 86 10.09 20.24 13.63
CA PRO A 86 11.21 21.16 13.79
C PRO A 86 11.33 22.12 12.60
N TYR A 87 11.05 21.66 11.38
CA TYR A 87 11.04 22.54 10.21
C TYR A 87 9.96 23.62 10.32
N ALA A 88 8.75 23.29 10.77
CA ALA A 88 7.69 24.28 11.03
C ALA A 88 8.12 25.28 12.12
N TYR A 89 8.74 24.79 13.19
CA TYR A 89 9.30 25.62 14.26
C TYR A 89 10.40 26.58 13.77
N PHE A 90 11.36 26.12 12.96
CA PHE A 90 12.39 27.01 12.41
C PHE A 90 11.81 28.06 11.48
N ASN A 91 10.75 27.74 10.75
CA ASN A 91 10.06 28.75 9.96
C ASN A 91 9.37 29.76 10.86
N TRP A 92 8.82 29.37 12.02
CA TRP A 92 8.29 30.32 12.98
C TRP A 92 9.36 31.25 13.56
N THR A 93 10.46 30.70 14.07
CA THR A 93 11.53 31.50 14.69
C THR A 93 12.21 32.41 13.68
N LEU A 94 12.39 31.95 12.45
CA LEU A 94 12.96 32.75 11.37
C LEU A 94 12.13 34.03 11.13
N GLN A 95 10.81 33.96 11.23
CA GLN A 95 9.93 35.13 11.07
C GLN A 95 10.15 36.16 12.18
N GLN A 96 10.33 35.69 13.41
CA GLN A 96 10.65 36.56 14.53
C GLN A 96 12.02 37.22 14.37
N ASP A 97 12.99 36.49 13.83
CA ASP A 97 14.33 37.02 13.57
C ASP A 97 14.31 38.10 12.46
N TYR A 98 13.49 37.93 11.40
CA TYR A 98 13.25 38.97 10.40
C TYR A 98 12.55 40.20 10.99
N LEU A 99 11.57 40.01 11.89
CA LEU A 99 10.94 41.12 12.61
C LEU A 99 11.96 41.93 13.41
N ALA A 100 12.88 41.25 14.09
CA ALA A 100 13.87 41.87 14.95
C ALA A 100 14.99 42.58 14.16
N SER A 101 15.35 42.08 12.98
CA SER A 101 16.42 42.66 12.15
C SER A 101 15.96 43.83 11.29
N GLY A 102 14.65 43.99 11.06
CA GLY A 102 14.10 45.00 10.15
C GLY A 102 14.36 44.72 8.67
N GLU A 103 14.90 43.53 8.36
CA GLU A 103 15.10 43.06 6.99
C GLU A 103 13.75 42.83 6.29
N GLU A 104 13.71 43.09 4.99
CA GLU A 104 12.48 42.93 4.22
C GLU A 104 12.05 41.46 4.18
N TRP A 105 10.86 41.18 4.70
CA TRP A 105 10.28 39.86 4.67
C TRP A 105 9.40 39.63 3.43
N ILE A 106 9.50 38.44 2.84
CA ILE A 106 8.59 38.01 1.77
C ILE A 106 7.45 37.17 2.37
N PRO A 107 6.21 37.68 2.36
CA PRO A 107 5.14 37.08 3.11
C PRO A 107 4.73 35.68 2.62
N LEU A 108 4.51 34.78 3.59
CA LEU A 108 3.80 33.50 3.44
C LEU A 108 4.39 32.48 2.44
N VAL A 109 5.51 32.78 1.78
CA VAL A 109 6.13 31.87 0.79
C VAL A 109 6.53 30.54 1.39
N SER A 110 7.18 30.54 2.56
CA SER A 110 7.56 29.31 3.25
C SER A 110 6.35 28.47 3.64
N GLY A 111 5.26 29.12 4.09
CA GLY A 111 4.00 28.47 4.42
C GLY A 111 3.32 27.81 3.21
N LYS A 112 3.32 28.47 2.04
CA LYS A 112 2.80 27.87 0.79
C LYS A 112 3.58 26.63 0.39
N ILE A 113 4.92 26.68 0.46
CA ILE A 113 5.78 25.54 0.16
C ILE A 113 5.52 24.39 1.14
N GLN A 114 5.38 24.68 2.45
CA GLN A 114 5.01 23.68 3.45
C GLN A 114 3.68 23.00 3.15
N ILE A 115 2.65 23.78 2.82
CA ILE A 115 1.31 23.26 2.50
C ILE A 115 1.37 22.32 1.28
N LEU A 116 2.09 22.70 0.22
CA LEU A 116 2.28 21.85 -0.95
C LEU A 116 3.07 20.57 -0.62
N LEU A 117 4.13 20.68 0.19
CA LEU A 117 4.90 19.52 0.67
C LEU A 117 4.04 18.55 1.47
N LEU A 118 3.22 19.05 2.39
CA LEU A 118 2.27 18.25 3.18
C LEU A 118 1.23 17.56 2.31
N ALA A 119 0.76 18.22 1.24
CA ALA A 119 -0.17 17.63 0.30
C ALA A 119 0.46 16.49 -0.52
N PHE A 120 1.74 16.63 -0.87
CA PHE A 120 2.45 15.64 -1.67
C PHE A 120 2.95 14.45 -0.84
N LEU A 121 3.34 14.67 0.42
CA LEU A 121 4.00 13.67 1.27
C LEU A 121 3.06 13.18 2.37
N VAL A 122 2.26 12.16 2.09
CA VAL A 122 1.35 11.51 3.07
C VAL A 122 1.85 10.11 3.42
N PRO A 123 2.62 9.91 4.51
CA PRO A 123 3.13 8.60 4.88
C PRO A 123 2.11 7.75 5.66
N GLY A 124 0.90 8.26 5.92
CA GLY A 124 0.01 7.67 6.90
C GLY A 124 -1.46 8.06 6.74
N PRO A 125 -2.20 8.21 7.86
CA PRO A 125 -3.59 8.64 7.80
C PRO A 125 -3.68 10.07 7.27
N TYR A 126 -4.61 10.30 6.36
CA TYR A 126 -4.87 11.60 5.74
C TYR A 126 -5.19 12.72 6.74
N TRP A 127 -5.82 12.37 7.86
CA TRP A 127 -6.16 13.33 8.91
C TRP A 127 -4.92 13.97 9.54
N VAL A 128 -3.78 13.27 9.59
CA VAL A 128 -2.53 13.83 10.14
C VAL A 128 -2.06 15.00 9.29
N ASN A 129 -2.07 14.85 7.96
CA ASN A 129 -1.65 15.93 7.07
C ASN A 129 -2.66 17.07 7.00
N LEU A 130 -3.97 16.76 7.04
CA LEU A 130 -4.99 17.81 7.15
C LEU A 130 -4.80 18.65 8.42
N PHE A 131 -4.51 18.00 9.55
CA PHE A 131 -4.24 18.68 10.81
C PHE A 131 -2.98 19.54 10.73
N LEU A 132 -1.87 19.02 10.20
CA LEU A 132 -0.64 19.81 10.02
C LEU A 132 -0.84 20.98 9.05
N MET A 133 -1.57 20.77 7.96
CA MET A 133 -1.90 21.86 7.02
C MET A 133 -2.72 22.94 7.70
N PHE A 134 -3.72 22.55 8.51
CA PHE A 134 -4.50 23.49 9.29
C PHE A 134 -3.60 24.30 10.24
N LEU A 135 -2.67 23.65 10.95
CA LEU A 135 -1.72 24.35 11.83
C LEU A 135 -0.85 25.35 11.07
N VAL A 136 -0.31 24.98 9.90
CA VAL A 136 0.48 25.89 9.06
C VAL A 136 -0.37 27.05 8.55
N CYS A 137 -1.62 26.81 8.15
CA CYS A 137 -2.53 27.87 7.73
C CYS A 137 -2.86 28.82 8.88
N ALA A 138 -3.18 28.29 10.07
CA ALA A 138 -3.44 29.08 11.25
C ALA A 138 -2.22 29.92 11.66
N GLN A 139 -1.03 29.33 11.60
CA GLN A 139 0.24 30.02 11.83
C GLN A 139 0.43 31.19 10.85
N ASN A 140 0.21 30.96 9.55
CA ASN A 140 0.35 31.98 8.51
C ASN A 140 -0.65 33.14 8.69
N ILE A 141 -1.91 32.83 9.00
CA ILE A 141 -2.95 33.82 9.29
C ILE A 141 -2.56 34.62 10.54
N PHE A 142 -2.06 33.95 11.57
CA PHE A 142 -1.61 34.61 12.79
C PHE A 142 -0.46 35.59 12.50
N ILE A 143 0.55 35.16 11.74
CA ILE A 143 1.67 36.01 11.34
C ILE A 143 1.18 37.23 10.55
N TRP A 144 0.29 37.03 9.58
CA TRP A 144 -0.20 38.11 8.74
C TRP A 144 -1.00 39.18 9.52
N TYR A 145 -1.92 38.77 10.38
CA TYR A 145 -2.82 39.72 11.04
C TYR A 145 -2.30 40.28 12.37
N TYR A 146 -1.39 39.59 13.06
CA TYR A 146 -0.98 39.99 14.41
C TYR A 146 0.47 40.45 14.52
N LEU A 147 1.38 40.00 13.63
CA LEU A 147 2.80 40.34 13.75
C LEU A 147 3.22 41.56 12.91
N ASP A 148 2.37 42.04 12.00
CA ASP A 148 2.56 43.23 11.15
C ASP A 148 4.02 43.45 10.70
N LEU A 149 4.61 42.39 10.16
CA LEU A 149 6.02 42.37 9.79
C LEU A 149 6.34 43.45 8.74
N PRO A 150 7.53 44.04 8.72
CA PRO A 150 7.97 44.88 7.61
C PRO A 150 8.02 44.05 6.32
N HIS A 151 7.20 44.42 5.33
CA HIS A 151 7.13 43.71 4.05
C HIS A 151 7.71 44.58 2.92
N SER A 152 8.40 43.95 1.97
CA SER A 152 8.88 44.66 0.77
C SER A 152 7.70 45.13 -0.09
N PRO A 153 7.51 46.43 -0.32
CA PRO A 153 6.38 46.96 -1.10
C PRO A 153 6.39 46.48 -2.56
N ASN A 154 7.55 46.05 -3.07
CA ASN A 154 7.73 45.54 -4.43
C ASN A 154 7.41 44.05 -4.58
N VAL A 155 7.30 43.31 -3.46
CA VAL A 155 7.13 41.85 -3.47
C VAL A 155 5.81 41.41 -2.83
N VAL A 156 5.17 42.27 -2.04
CA VAL A 156 3.79 42.05 -1.61
C VAL A 156 2.92 42.02 -2.87
N LEU A 157 2.54 40.83 -3.32
CA LEU A 157 1.38 40.70 -4.17
C LEU A 157 0.25 41.38 -3.41
N SER A 158 -0.34 42.43 -4.00
CA SER A 158 -1.36 43.31 -3.41
C SER A 158 -2.64 42.57 -2.91
N SER A 159 -2.64 41.24 -2.93
CA SER A 159 -3.73 40.33 -2.60
C SER A 159 -3.29 39.15 -1.73
N GLU A 160 -2.35 39.32 -0.80
CA GLU A 160 -2.26 38.40 0.35
C GLU A 160 -3.33 38.82 1.38
N PRO A 161 -4.11 37.87 1.95
CA PRO A 161 -3.94 36.42 1.94
C PRO A 161 -4.66 35.66 0.80
N GLN A 162 -5.30 36.34 -0.15
CA GLN A 162 -6.14 35.72 -1.19
C GLN A 162 -5.36 34.70 -2.04
N VAL A 163 -4.10 35.01 -2.38
CA VAL A 163 -3.23 34.09 -3.14
C VAL A 163 -2.94 32.82 -2.36
N SER A 164 -2.73 32.91 -1.04
CA SER A 164 -2.48 31.76 -0.19
C SER A 164 -3.67 30.76 -0.17
N PHE A 165 -4.91 31.24 -0.32
CA PHE A 165 -6.08 30.34 -0.47
C PHE A 165 -6.05 29.49 -1.74
N ILE A 166 -5.44 29.98 -2.83
CA ILE A 166 -5.27 29.21 -4.06
C ILE A 166 -4.36 28.00 -3.80
N TYR A 167 -3.25 28.20 -3.10
CA TYR A 167 -2.33 27.12 -2.72
C TYR A 167 -2.98 26.10 -1.79
N VAL A 168 -3.76 26.54 -0.81
CA VAL A 168 -4.54 25.66 0.06
C VAL A 168 -5.55 24.84 -0.75
N SER A 169 -6.24 25.46 -1.70
CA SER A 169 -7.19 24.78 -2.58
C SER A 169 -6.51 23.72 -3.45
N ILE A 170 -5.37 24.04 -4.05
CA ILE A 170 -4.54 23.08 -4.80
C ILE A 170 -4.10 21.92 -3.90
N ALA A 171 -3.63 22.21 -2.68
CA ALA A 171 -3.21 21.21 -1.73
C ALA A 171 -4.34 20.24 -1.33
N ILE A 172 -5.54 20.77 -1.07
CA ILE A 172 -6.74 19.95 -0.77
C ILE A 172 -7.10 19.06 -1.97
N ALA A 173 -7.07 19.62 -3.19
CA ALA A 173 -7.33 18.85 -4.41
C ALA A 173 -6.31 17.71 -4.59
N LEU A 174 -5.03 17.98 -4.37
CA LEU A 174 -3.96 16.98 -4.45
C LEU A 174 -4.14 15.86 -3.41
N ILE A 175 -4.46 16.19 -2.17
CA ILE A 175 -4.73 15.19 -1.12
C ILE A 175 -5.93 14.32 -1.50
N THR A 176 -6.99 14.95 -2.00
CA THR A 176 -8.22 14.25 -2.40
C THR A 176 -7.97 13.31 -3.58
N PHE A 177 -7.23 13.77 -4.58
CA PHE A 177 -6.83 12.95 -5.73
C PHE A 177 -6.01 11.73 -5.29
N ARG A 178 -4.97 11.94 -4.48
CA ARG A 178 -4.16 10.84 -3.93
C ARG A 178 -4.98 9.85 -3.09
N TYR A 179 -5.94 10.34 -2.31
CA TYR A 179 -6.85 9.49 -1.55
C TYR A 179 -7.65 8.54 -2.44
N ARG A 180 -8.17 9.07 -3.56
CA ARG A 180 -8.93 8.29 -4.52
C ARG A 180 -8.04 7.29 -5.23
N ASP A 181 -6.84 7.70 -5.65
CA ASP A 181 -5.87 6.82 -6.31
C ASP A 181 -5.43 5.67 -5.42
N GLN A 182 -5.13 5.92 -4.14
CA GLN A 182 -4.75 4.84 -3.22
C GLN A 182 -5.90 3.84 -3.05
N LYS A 183 -7.14 4.32 -2.89
CA LYS A 183 -8.30 3.42 -2.84
C LYS A 183 -8.49 2.62 -4.12
N LEU A 184 -8.21 3.22 -5.28
CA LEU A 184 -8.31 2.53 -6.56
C LEU A 184 -7.24 1.44 -6.69
N ILE A 185 -5.99 1.76 -6.31
CA ILE A 185 -4.88 0.80 -6.31
C ILE A 185 -5.18 -0.35 -5.34
N GLU A 186 -5.70 -0.07 -4.15
CA GLU A 186 -6.11 -1.10 -3.20
C GLU A 186 -7.18 -2.03 -3.79
N LYS A 187 -8.20 -1.48 -4.45
CA LYS A 187 -9.24 -2.26 -5.13
C LYS A 187 -8.67 -3.11 -6.27
N LEU A 188 -7.89 -2.52 -7.16
CA LEU A 188 -7.27 -3.23 -8.29
C LEU A 188 -6.32 -4.33 -7.82
N THR A 189 -5.56 -4.08 -6.75
CA THR A 189 -4.66 -5.08 -6.17
C THR A 189 -5.45 -6.25 -5.60
N ARG A 190 -6.58 -5.97 -4.93
CA ARG A 190 -7.46 -7.01 -4.39
C ARG A 190 -8.10 -7.84 -5.49
N GLU A 191 -8.65 -7.18 -6.51
CA GLU A 191 -9.25 -7.85 -7.67
C GLU A 191 -8.22 -8.71 -8.41
N LYS A 192 -7.00 -8.18 -8.63
CA LYS A 192 -5.91 -8.95 -9.24
C LYS A 192 -5.54 -10.20 -8.42
N ALA A 193 -5.47 -10.08 -7.09
CA ALA A 193 -5.17 -11.23 -6.24
C ALA A 193 -6.26 -12.32 -6.35
N VAL A 194 -7.54 -11.92 -6.43
CA VAL A 194 -8.66 -12.84 -6.65
C VAL A 194 -8.55 -13.54 -8.01
N TYR A 195 -8.25 -12.80 -9.07
CA TYR A 195 -8.02 -13.36 -10.40
C TYR A 195 -6.88 -14.37 -10.45
N GLU A 196 -5.73 -14.06 -9.83
CA GLU A 196 -4.57 -14.97 -9.80
C GLU A 196 -4.89 -16.29 -9.05
N VAL A 197 -5.71 -16.23 -8.00
CA VAL A 197 -6.17 -17.44 -7.29
C VAL A 197 -7.11 -18.26 -8.19
N HIS A 198 -8.03 -17.62 -8.89
CA HIS A 198 -8.93 -18.30 -9.83
C HIS A 198 -8.19 -18.98 -10.98
N GLU A 199 -7.20 -18.30 -11.56
CA GLU A 199 -6.37 -18.85 -12.63
C GLU A 199 -5.62 -20.11 -12.17
N LYS A 200 -5.00 -20.06 -10.98
CA LYS A 200 -4.31 -21.23 -10.40
C LYS A 200 -5.26 -22.39 -10.12
N LEU A 201 -6.46 -22.10 -9.61
CA LEU A 201 -7.49 -23.14 -9.41
C LEU A 201 -7.89 -23.79 -10.73
N ALA A 202 -8.16 -23.00 -11.76
CA ALA A 202 -8.50 -23.51 -13.09
C ALA A 202 -7.38 -24.41 -13.66
N GLN A 203 -6.12 -23.98 -13.55
CA GLN A 203 -4.97 -24.79 -13.96
C GLN A 203 -4.86 -26.12 -13.19
N ILE A 204 -5.09 -26.10 -11.87
CA ILE A 204 -5.08 -27.29 -11.03
C ILE A 204 -6.22 -28.25 -11.44
N PHE A 205 -7.42 -27.73 -11.67
CA PHE A 205 -8.57 -28.52 -12.13
C PHE A 205 -8.29 -29.18 -13.49
N LEU A 206 -7.79 -28.42 -14.46
CA LEU A 206 -7.43 -28.94 -15.78
C LEU A 206 -6.34 -30.02 -15.66
N SER A 207 -5.28 -29.77 -14.87
CA SER A 207 -4.23 -30.76 -14.64
C SER A 207 -4.74 -32.03 -13.95
N MET A 208 -5.69 -31.92 -13.01
CA MET A 208 -6.30 -33.10 -12.39
C MET A 208 -7.10 -33.90 -13.41
N ARG A 209 -7.94 -33.24 -14.20
CA ARG A 209 -8.73 -33.88 -15.26
C ARG A 209 -7.87 -34.64 -16.25
N ASP A 210 -6.80 -34.01 -16.73
CA ASP A 210 -5.91 -34.62 -17.72
C ASP A 210 -5.17 -35.84 -17.13
N ARG A 211 -4.77 -35.75 -15.85
CA ARG A 211 -4.15 -36.87 -15.12
C ARG A 211 -5.12 -38.00 -14.79
N THR A 212 -6.41 -37.74 -14.62
CA THR A 212 -7.41 -38.78 -14.33
C THR A 212 -7.90 -39.47 -15.60
N ASN A 213 -7.98 -38.76 -16.73
CA ASN A 213 -8.48 -39.32 -17.99
C ASN A 213 -7.53 -40.36 -18.62
N SER A 214 -6.22 -40.13 -18.60
CA SER A 214 -5.27 -41.07 -19.24
C SER A 214 -5.19 -42.44 -18.56
N PRO A 215 -5.10 -42.57 -17.22
CA PRO A 215 -5.14 -43.85 -16.53
C PRO A 215 -6.50 -44.55 -16.62
N LEU A 216 -7.60 -43.79 -16.65
CA LEU A 216 -8.93 -44.36 -16.82
C LEU A 216 -9.07 -45.05 -18.17
N GLN A 217 -8.57 -44.43 -19.24
CA GLN A 217 -8.56 -45.04 -20.58
C GLN A 217 -7.67 -46.28 -20.63
N SER A 218 -6.49 -46.25 -20.01
CA SER A 218 -5.60 -47.42 -19.99
C SER A 218 -6.16 -48.57 -19.14
N GLN A 219 -6.81 -48.30 -18.01
CA GLN A 219 -7.51 -49.31 -17.20
C GLN A 219 -8.69 -49.92 -17.95
N LYS A 220 -9.52 -49.11 -18.64
CA LYS A 220 -10.60 -49.60 -19.50
C LYS A 220 -10.09 -50.53 -20.59
N LEU A 221 -8.98 -50.15 -21.23
CA LEU A 221 -8.35 -50.98 -22.26
C LEU A 221 -7.82 -52.29 -21.67
N ALA A 222 -7.14 -52.25 -20.53
CA ALA A 222 -6.62 -53.44 -19.86
C ALA A 222 -7.75 -54.40 -19.45
N VAL A 223 -8.86 -53.89 -18.91
CA VAL A 223 -10.06 -54.67 -18.58
C VAL A 223 -10.70 -55.28 -19.84
N ALA A 224 -10.78 -54.53 -20.94
CA ALA A 224 -11.32 -55.04 -22.20
C ALA A 224 -10.46 -56.18 -22.78
N ILE A 225 -9.13 -56.07 -22.70
CA ILE A 225 -8.20 -57.14 -23.11
C ILE A 225 -8.35 -58.37 -22.20
N LEU A 226 -8.37 -58.19 -20.88
CA LEU A 226 -8.55 -59.27 -19.90
C LEU A 226 -9.86 -60.05 -20.12
N LYS A 227 -10.97 -59.36 -20.42
CA LYS A 227 -12.25 -60.02 -20.75
C LYS A 227 -12.19 -60.86 -22.02
N ARG A 228 -11.42 -60.41 -23.02
CA ARG A 228 -11.29 -61.10 -24.30
C ARG A 228 -10.39 -62.33 -24.19
N GLU A 229 -9.27 -62.20 -23.48
CA GLU A 229 -8.24 -63.24 -23.36
C GLU A 229 -8.58 -64.31 -22.29
N CYS A 230 -9.32 -63.96 -21.24
CA CYS A 230 -9.58 -64.86 -20.10
C CYS A 230 -11.07 -64.80 -19.64
N PRO A 231 -12.02 -65.35 -20.41
CA PRO A 231 -13.45 -65.28 -20.09
C PRO A 231 -13.82 -65.89 -18.72
N ASP A 232 -13.15 -66.97 -18.34
CA ASP A 232 -13.45 -67.73 -17.11
C ASP A 232 -12.95 -67.07 -15.81
N LYS A 233 -12.11 -66.04 -15.89
CA LYS A 233 -11.56 -65.34 -14.71
C LYS A 233 -12.35 -64.09 -14.32
N THR A 234 -13.67 -64.18 -14.42
CA THR A 234 -14.60 -63.06 -14.20
C THR A 234 -14.47 -62.44 -12.79
N HIS A 235 -14.06 -63.24 -11.80
CA HIS A 235 -13.86 -62.79 -10.42
C HIS A 235 -12.69 -61.80 -10.25
N LEU A 236 -11.67 -61.81 -11.12
CA LEU A 236 -10.55 -60.87 -11.09
C LEU A 236 -10.83 -59.57 -11.86
N VAL A 237 -11.75 -59.62 -12.81
CA VAL A 237 -12.14 -58.47 -13.64
C VAL A 237 -13.07 -57.52 -12.87
N ARG A 238 -13.96 -58.09 -12.03
CA ARG A 238 -15.00 -57.33 -11.32
C ARG A 238 -14.46 -56.23 -10.37
N PRO A 239 -13.38 -56.43 -9.59
CA PRO A 239 -12.78 -55.37 -8.78
C PRO A 239 -12.21 -54.21 -9.61
N LEU A 240 -11.64 -54.50 -10.79
CA LEU A 240 -11.11 -53.50 -11.70
C LEU A 240 -12.25 -52.67 -12.33
N GLU A 241 -13.36 -53.30 -12.68
CA GLU A 241 -14.56 -52.61 -13.15
C GLU A 241 -15.14 -51.66 -12.08
N ASN A 242 -15.22 -52.12 -10.84
CA ASN A 242 -15.69 -51.29 -9.72
C ASN A 242 -14.76 -50.08 -9.49
N SER A 243 -13.45 -50.24 -9.68
CA SER A 243 -12.48 -49.14 -9.59
C SER A 243 -12.67 -48.13 -10.74
N ILE A 244 -12.87 -48.61 -11.97
CA ILE A 244 -13.19 -47.77 -13.14
C ILE A 244 -14.49 -46.99 -12.90
N GLU A 245 -15.56 -47.65 -12.43
CA GLU A 245 -16.85 -46.99 -12.15
C GLU A 245 -16.71 -45.93 -11.05
N THR A 246 -15.89 -46.19 -10.04
CA THR A 246 -15.59 -45.22 -8.97
C THR A 246 -14.87 -43.99 -9.53
N ILE A 247 -13.86 -44.18 -10.37
CA ILE A 247 -13.13 -43.09 -11.03
C ILE A 247 -14.06 -42.32 -11.98
N GLU A 248 -14.96 -42.98 -12.70
CA GLU A 248 -15.97 -42.33 -13.54
C GLU A 248 -16.96 -41.49 -12.74
N ARG A 249 -17.42 -41.97 -11.57
CA ARG A 249 -18.26 -41.16 -10.67
C ARG A 249 -17.52 -39.92 -10.20
N ILE A 250 -16.26 -40.05 -9.81
CA ILE A 250 -15.43 -38.91 -9.39
C ILE A 250 -15.30 -37.90 -10.55
N ASN A 251 -14.99 -38.36 -11.76
CA ASN A 251 -14.91 -37.50 -12.96
C ASN A 251 -16.25 -36.81 -13.27
N LYS A 252 -17.39 -37.50 -13.09
CA LYS A 252 -18.72 -36.93 -13.30
C LYS A 252 -19.07 -35.86 -12.26
N VAL A 253 -18.67 -36.05 -11.00
CA VAL A 253 -18.81 -35.02 -9.95
C VAL A 253 -17.93 -33.82 -10.26
N LEU A 254 -16.68 -34.04 -10.68
CA LEU A 254 -15.77 -32.98 -11.13
C LEU A 254 -16.33 -32.19 -12.33
N GLY A 255 -16.89 -32.87 -13.34
CA GLY A 255 -17.47 -32.20 -14.50
C GLY A 255 -18.74 -31.38 -14.17
N LYS A 256 -19.57 -31.86 -13.22
CA LYS A 256 -20.70 -31.06 -12.71
C LYS A 256 -20.23 -29.82 -11.96
N LEU A 257 -19.20 -29.97 -11.14
CA LEU A 257 -18.56 -28.87 -10.44
C LEU A 257 -18.03 -27.83 -11.44
N GLU A 258 -17.35 -28.25 -12.52
CA GLU A 258 -16.87 -27.37 -13.60
C GLU A 258 -18.01 -26.52 -14.21
N THR A 259 -19.17 -27.12 -14.52
CA THR A 259 -20.33 -26.39 -15.04
C THR A 259 -21.03 -25.49 -14.01
N GLN A 260 -20.88 -25.81 -12.72
CA GLN A 260 -21.44 -25.02 -11.62
C GLN A 260 -20.49 -23.94 -11.12
N PHE A 261 -19.24 -23.90 -11.59
CA PHE A 261 -18.25 -22.94 -11.14
C PHE A 261 -18.24 -21.70 -12.05
N PRO A 262 -18.60 -20.52 -11.52
CA PRO A 262 -18.48 -19.26 -12.25
C PRO A 262 -17.05 -18.91 -12.67
N VAL A 263 -16.03 -19.58 -12.15
CA VAL A 263 -14.63 -19.42 -12.61
C VAL A 263 -14.51 -19.63 -14.13
N PHE A 264 -15.43 -20.39 -14.74
CA PHE A 264 -15.50 -20.61 -16.18
C PHE A 264 -16.61 -19.81 -16.89
N SER A 265 -17.55 -19.21 -16.17
CA SER A 265 -18.54 -18.28 -16.71
C SER A 265 -18.11 -16.86 -16.33
N LYS A 266 -17.58 -16.08 -17.28
CA LYS A 266 -17.06 -14.68 -17.23
C LYS A 266 -17.48 -13.68 -16.10
N GLU A 267 -18.48 -13.96 -15.28
CA GLU A 267 -18.87 -13.21 -14.09
C GLU A 267 -17.88 -13.44 -12.92
N LEU A 268 -17.32 -12.34 -12.42
CA LEU A 268 -16.54 -12.29 -11.20
C LEU A 268 -17.40 -12.70 -10.00
N MET A 269 -16.97 -13.72 -9.24
CA MET A 269 -17.55 -14.00 -7.93
C MET A 269 -17.18 -12.90 -6.93
N THR A 270 -18.07 -12.66 -5.98
CA THR A 270 -17.77 -11.82 -4.82
C THR A 270 -16.82 -12.55 -3.85
N GLU A 271 -16.15 -11.78 -3.01
CA GLU A 271 -15.17 -12.33 -2.05
C GLU A 271 -15.81 -13.26 -1.01
N GLU A 272 -17.03 -12.94 -0.55
CA GLU A 272 -17.80 -13.80 0.36
C GLU A 272 -18.12 -15.15 -0.29
N GLU A 273 -18.51 -15.14 -1.56
CA GLU A 273 -18.72 -16.36 -2.33
C GLU A 273 -17.41 -17.15 -2.39
N THR A 274 -16.31 -16.50 -2.76
CA THR A 274 -15.00 -17.16 -2.91
C THR A 274 -14.54 -17.84 -1.62
N LEU A 275 -14.72 -17.20 -0.46
CA LEU A 275 -14.40 -17.76 0.85
C LEU A 275 -15.32 -18.92 1.22
N ALA A 276 -16.63 -18.76 1.05
CA ALA A 276 -17.60 -19.84 1.26
C ALA A 276 -17.31 -21.06 0.36
N TYR A 277 -16.79 -20.81 -0.85
CA TYR A 277 -16.37 -21.86 -1.77
C TYR A 277 -15.12 -22.60 -1.31
N LEU A 278 -14.08 -21.90 -0.85
CA LEU A 278 -12.89 -22.54 -0.31
C LEU A 278 -13.23 -23.42 0.90
N GLU A 279 -14.13 -22.96 1.76
CA GLU A 279 -14.60 -23.74 2.91
C GLU A 279 -15.36 -25.00 2.48
N LYS A 280 -16.22 -24.91 1.45
CA LYS A 280 -16.90 -26.08 0.86
C LYS A 280 -15.91 -27.11 0.29
N ILE A 281 -14.89 -26.66 -0.43
CA ILE A 281 -13.86 -27.55 -0.99
C ILE A 281 -13.09 -28.24 0.13
N GLU A 282 -12.67 -27.50 1.16
CA GLU A 282 -11.96 -28.06 2.31
C GLU A 282 -12.81 -29.11 3.04
N LYS A 283 -14.11 -28.83 3.22
CA LYS A 283 -15.05 -29.77 3.86
C LYS A 283 -15.27 -31.02 3.01
N ALA A 284 -15.39 -30.89 1.69
CA ALA A 284 -15.51 -32.04 0.78
C ALA A 284 -14.24 -32.91 0.81
N GLN A 285 -13.06 -32.28 0.85
CA GLN A 285 -11.79 -32.98 0.93
C GLN A 285 -11.59 -33.71 2.28
N ARG A 286 -12.02 -33.09 3.40
CA ARG A 286 -12.04 -33.76 4.71
C ARG A 286 -12.99 -34.95 4.73
N ASN A 287 -14.19 -34.81 4.17
CA ASN A 287 -15.15 -35.91 4.10
C ASN A 287 -14.62 -37.08 3.25
N PHE A 288 -13.91 -36.78 2.16
CA PHE A 288 -13.29 -37.80 1.31
C PHE A 288 -12.15 -38.54 2.01
N ASN A 289 -11.27 -37.83 2.74
CA ASN A 289 -10.19 -38.45 3.51
C ASN A 289 -10.69 -39.20 4.75
N GLY A 290 -11.82 -38.77 5.33
CA GLY A 290 -12.46 -39.44 6.46
C GLY A 290 -13.11 -40.78 6.09
N SER A 291 -13.63 -40.91 4.86
CA SER A 291 -14.28 -42.15 4.40
C SER A 291 -13.31 -43.26 3.97
N THR A 292 -12.01 -43.01 3.94
CA THR A 292 -10.98 -44.00 3.57
C THR A 292 -10.38 -44.73 4.78
N HIS A 293 -10.83 -44.45 6.00
CA HIS A 293 -10.33 -45.06 7.24
C HIS A 293 -11.37 -45.90 8.01
N GLU A 294 -12.54 -46.16 7.43
CA GLU A 294 -13.50 -47.19 7.87
C GLU A 294 -13.51 -48.36 6.88
#